data_AF-A0A080V4R9-F1
#
_entry.id   AF-A0A080V4R9-F1
#
_cell.length_a   1.000
_cell.length_b   1.000
_cell.length_c   1.000
_cell.angle_alpha   90.00
_cell.angle_beta   90.00
_cell.angle_gamma   90.00
#
_symmetry.space_group_name_H-M   'P 1'
#
loop_
_entity.id
_entity.type
_entity.pdbx_description
1 polymer ?
#
loop_
_entity_poly.entity_id
_entity_poly.type
_entity_poly.pdbx_seq_one_letter_code
_entity_poly.pdbx_strand_id
1 'polypeptide(L)'
;MTTTMSQKAAREGLGSPDLFEGGVYVTKNGVAELFVQTAAEREAEIRERNLERQSNALLKLTMMAKQEIKNQRGLSPEETLQRLRDARK
;
A
#
# COMPACT_ATOMS: atom_id res chain seq x y z
N MET A 1 -16.53 9.52 -12.18
CA MET A 1 -17.92 9.06 -11.93
C MET A 1 -17.83 7.60 -11.57
N THR A 2 -18.48 7.18 -10.49
CA THR A 2 -18.52 5.76 -10.10
C THR A 2 -19.46 5.01 -11.02
N THR A 3 -18.93 4.05 -11.77
CA THR A 3 -19.73 3.23 -12.67
C THR A 3 -20.30 2.05 -11.87
N THR A 4 -21.59 1.77 -12.08
CA THR A 4 -22.28 0.64 -11.47
C THR A 4 -22.86 -0.22 -12.58
N MET A 5 -22.74 -1.54 -12.48
CA MET A 5 -23.33 -2.48 -13.44
C MET A 5 -24.05 -3.64 -12.74
N SER A 6 -24.97 -4.30 -13.44
CA SER A 6 -25.63 -5.50 -12.91
C SER A 6 -24.70 -6.71 -12.96
N GLN A 7 -24.92 -7.70 -12.09
CA GLN A 7 -24.18 -8.97 -12.10
C GLN A 7 -24.28 -9.69 -13.45
N LYS A 8 -25.43 -9.60 -14.14
CA LYS A 8 -25.61 -10.17 -15.47
C LYS A 8 -24.67 -9.50 -16.49
N ALA A 9 -24.70 -8.17 -16.54
CA ALA A 9 -23.83 -7.40 -17.43
C ALA A 9 -22.35 -7.64 -17.14
N ALA A 10 -21.97 -7.71 -15.86
CA ALA A 10 -20.60 -8.03 -15.46
C ALA A 10 -20.15 -9.40 -15.99
N ARG A 11 -20.98 -10.44 -15.84
CA ARG A 11 -20.64 -11.79 -16.32
C ARG A 11 -20.51 -11.86 -17.83
N GLU A 12 -21.41 -11.20 -18.56
CA GLU A 12 -21.36 -11.13 -20.03
C GLU A 12 -20.15 -10.32 -20.53
N GLY A 13 -19.73 -9.32 -19.75
CA GLY A 13 -18.62 -8.44 -20.07
C GLY A 13 -17.22 -8.91 -19.67
N LEU A 14 -17.06 -10.06 -18.98
CA LEU A 14 -15.74 -10.51 -18.48
C LEU A 14 -14.67 -10.69 -19.58
N GLY A 15 -15.07 -10.88 -20.84
CA GLY A 15 -14.15 -10.96 -21.98
C GLY A 15 -13.64 -9.60 -22.49
N SER A 16 -14.15 -8.49 -21.96
CA SER A 16 -13.84 -7.12 -22.39
C SER A 16 -13.34 -6.30 -21.18
N PRO A 17 -12.03 -6.33 -20.88
CA PRO A 17 -11.45 -5.62 -19.75
C PRO A 17 -11.78 -4.13 -19.68
N ASP A 18 -11.93 -3.47 -20.84
CA ASP A 18 -12.31 -2.07 -21.00
C ASP A 18 -13.61 -1.70 -20.25
N LEU A 19 -14.53 -2.66 -20.07
CA LEU A 19 -15.76 -2.45 -19.31
C LEU A 19 -15.53 -2.26 -17.80
N PHE A 20 -14.34 -2.60 -17.31
CA PHE A 20 -13.96 -2.56 -15.90
C PHE A 20 -12.87 -1.53 -15.59
N GLU A 21 -12.38 -0.79 -16.60
CA GLU A 21 -11.45 0.32 -16.40
C GLU A 21 -12.05 1.39 -15.49
N GLY A 22 -11.22 1.95 -14.62
CA GLY A 22 -11.62 2.88 -13.57
C GLY A 22 -12.36 2.21 -12.40
N GLY A 23 -12.58 0.90 -12.47
CA GLY A 23 -13.25 0.11 -11.46
C GLY A 23 -14.77 0.30 -11.41
N VAL A 24 -15.49 -0.81 -11.25
CA VAL A 24 -16.95 -0.85 -11.34
C VAL A 24 -17.56 -1.60 -10.17
N TYR A 25 -18.62 -1.03 -9.60
CA TYR A 25 -19.45 -1.72 -8.61
C TYR A 25 -20.46 -2.63 -9.30
N VAL A 26 -20.35 -3.93 -9.04
CA VAL A 26 -21.29 -4.94 -9.53
C VAL A 26 -22.39 -5.12 -8.50
N THR A 27 -23.63 -4.96 -8.96
CA THR A 27 -24.83 -5.03 -8.14
C THR A 27 -25.69 -6.24 -8.46
N LYS A 28 -26.35 -6.77 -7.42
CA LYS A 28 -27.40 -7.79 -7.53
C LYS A 28 -28.63 -7.26 -6.84
N ASN A 29 -29.76 -7.20 -7.56
CA ASN A 29 -31.01 -6.62 -7.04
C ASN A 29 -30.86 -5.21 -6.46
N GLY A 30 -30.00 -4.38 -7.06
CA GLY A 30 -29.75 -2.99 -6.63
C GLY A 30 -28.78 -2.83 -5.46
N VAL A 31 -28.27 -3.93 -4.87
CA VAL A 31 -27.26 -3.89 -3.80
C VAL A 31 -25.89 -4.16 -4.39
N ALA A 32 -24.89 -3.32 -4.07
CA ALA A 32 -23.50 -3.54 -4.48
C ALA A 32 -22.90 -4.72 -3.71
N GLU A 33 -22.44 -5.74 -4.43
CA GLU A 33 -21.86 -6.95 -3.83
C GLU A 33 -20.36 -7.04 -4.06
N LEU A 34 -19.87 -6.54 -5.19
CA LEU A 34 -18.47 -6.68 -5.61
C LEU A 34 -17.97 -5.40 -6.27
N PHE A 35 -16.67 -5.16 -6.14
CA PHE A 35 -15.95 -4.16 -6.92
C PHE A 35 -14.96 -4.88 -7.83
N VAL A 36 -15.02 -4.60 -9.13
CA VAL A 36 -14.17 -5.23 -10.14
C VAL A 36 -13.39 -4.14 -10.84
N GLN A 37 -12.08 -4.31 -10.96
CA GLN A 37 -11.19 -3.44 -11.70
C GLN A 37 -10.18 -4.29 -12.47
N THR A 38 -9.44 -3.68 -13.39
CA THR A 38 -8.42 -4.42 -14.14
C THR A 38 -7.25 -4.82 -13.23
N ALA A 39 -6.57 -5.92 -13.58
CA ALA A 39 -5.39 -6.36 -12.85
C ALA A 39 -4.26 -5.31 -12.90
N ALA A 40 -4.07 -4.67 -14.05
CA ALA A 40 -3.05 -3.64 -14.25
C ALA A 40 -3.27 -2.43 -13.32
N GLU A 41 -4.50 -1.94 -13.18
CA GLU A 41 -4.84 -0.86 -12.25
C GLU A 41 -4.57 -1.28 -10.81
N ARG A 42 -4.94 -2.52 -10.44
CA ARG A 42 -4.68 -3.04 -9.10
C ARG A 42 -3.18 -3.09 -8.78
N GLU A 43 -2.36 -3.54 -9.72
CA GLU A 43 -0.92 -3.60 -9.54
C GLU A 43 -0.28 -2.20 -9.43
N ALA A 44 -0.75 -1.25 -10.23
CA ALA A 44 -0.31 0.14 -10.15
C ALA A 44 -0.65 0.76 -8.78
N GLU A 45 -1.89 0.58 -8.31
CA GLU A 45 -2.35 1.05 -6.99
C GLU A 45 -1.52 0.44 -5.84
N ILE A 46 -1.24 -0.87 -5.89
CA ILE A 46 -0.41 -1.54 -4.87
C ILE A 46 1.00 -0.98 -4.88
N ARG A 47 1.59 -0.75 -6.06
CA ARG A 47 2.94 -0.20 -6.20
C ARG A 47 3.03 1.20 -5.61
N GLU A 48 2.09 2.08 -5.96
CA GLU A 48 2.03 3.44 -5.44
C GLU A 48 1.87 3.46 -3.92
N ARG A 49 0.92 2.65 -3.40
CA ARG A 49 0.71 2.52 -1.96
C ARG A 49 1.94 2.02 -1.22
N ASN A 50 2.67 1.07 -1.80
CA ASN A 50 3.89 0.55 -1.20
C ASN A 50 5.00 1.61 -1.19
N LEU A 51 5.16 2.36 -2.27
CA LEU A 51 6.11 3.47 -2.34
C LEU A 51 5.79 4.54 -1.28
N GLU A 52 4.52 4.94 -1.18
CA GLU A 52 4.07 5.93 -0.20
C GLU A 52 4.32 5.44 1.23
N ARG A 53 3.99 4.18 1.53
CA ARG A 53 4.26 3.57 2.85
C ARG A 53 5.75 3.58 3.18
N GLN A 54 6.61 3.23 2.23
CA GLN A 54 8.06 3.22 2.42
C GLN A 54 8.60 4.64 2.66
N SER A 55 8.14 5.62 1.87
CA SER A 55 8.51 7.03 2.03
C SER A 55 8.11 7.57 3.41
N ASN A 56 6.87 7.31 3.83
CA ASN A 56 6.37 7.70 5.14
C ASN A 56 7.13 7.02 6.29
N ALA A 57 7.48 5.75 6.15
CA ALA A 57 8.30 5.04 7.14
C ALA A 57 9.70 5.66 7.25
N LEU A 58 10.35 5.95 6.12
CA LEU A 58 11.67 6.57 6.09
C LEU A 58 11.65 7.97 6.73
N LEU A 59 10.63 8.78 6.43
CA LEU A 59 10.45 10.08 7.04
C LEU A 59 10.31 9.96 8.56
N LYS A 60 9.47 9.04 9.05
CA LYS A 60 9.30 8.79 10.49
C LYS A 60 10.61 8.40 11.16
N LEU A 61 11.35 7.44 10.58
CA LEU A 61 12.65 7.01 11.11
C LEU A 61 13.66 8.16 11.15
N THR A 62 13.72 8.97 10.09
CA THR A 62 14.61 10.13 10.01
C THR A 62 14.26 11.18 11.08
N MET A 63 12.98 11.45 11.28
CA MET A 63 12.51 12.38 12.31
C MET A 63 12.81 11.86 13.73
N MET A 64 12.64 10.56 13.96
CA MET A 64 13.02 9.93 15.23
C MET A 64 14.52 10.04 15.49
N ALA A 65 15.36 9.70 14.51
CA ALA A 65 16.81 9.81 14.62
C ALA A 65 17.25 11.26 14.89
N LYS A 66 16.66 12.24 14.19
CA LYS A 66 16.90 13.67 14.46
C LYS A 66 16.57 14.05 15.91
N GLN A 67 15.47 13.53 16.44
CA GLN A 67 15.07 13.78 17.82
C GLN A 67 16.01 13.11 18.84
N GLU A 68 16.52 11.91 18.56
CA GLU A 68 17.51 11.23 19.40
C GLU A 68 18.83 12.00 19.46
N ILE A 69 19.32 12.49 18.32
CA ILE A 69 20.53 13.34 18.25
C ILE A 69 20.33 14.61 19.07
N LYS A 70 19.18 15.30 18.88
CA LYS A 70 18.85 16.50 19.66
C LYS A 70 18.84 16.23 21.16
N ASN A 71 18.38 15.05 21.56
CA ASN A 71 18.29 14.64 22.96
C ASN A 71 19.57 13.96 23.48
N GLN A 72 20.66 13.91 22.69
CA GLN A 72 21.92 13.24 23.03
C GLN A 72 21.74 11.76 23.42
N ARG A 73 20.79 11.05 22.80
CA ARG A 73 20.48 9.63 23.07
C ARG A 73 21.07 8.67 22.03
N GLY A 74 21.99 9.14 21.19
CA GLY A 74 22.69 8.30 20.21
C GLY A 74 23.80 7.46 20.85
N LEU A 75 24.22 6.42 20.14
CA LEU A 75 25.40 5.62 20.48
C LEU A 75 26.56 6.00 19.56
N SER A 76 27.78 5.95 20.08
CA SER A 76 28.98 6.02 19.25
C SER A 76 29.12 4.76 18.38
N PRO A 77 29.92 4.82 17.30
CA PRO A 77 30.23 3.62 16.51
C PRO A 77 30.84 2.49 17.34
N GLU A 78 31.67 2.81 18.32
CA GLU A 78 32.34 1.86 19.20
C GLU A 78 31.35 1.17 20.14
N GLU A 79 30.46 1.94 20.77
CA GLU A 79 29.40 1.42 21.64
C GLU A 79 28.43 0.53 20.86
N THR A 80 28.11 0.93 19.64
CA THR A 80 27.25 0.15 18.72
C THR A 80 27.90 -1.19 18.37
N LEU A 81 29.19 -1.18 18.00
CA LEU A 81 29.94 -2.38 17.66
C LEU A 81 30.03 -3.35 18.85
N GLN A 82 30.27 -2.82 20.05
CA GLN A 82 30.34 -3.61 21.27
C GLN A 82 29.00 -4.29 21.56
N ARG A 83 27.88 -3.54 21.51
CA ARG A 83 26.53 -4.08 21.71
C ARG A 83 26.18 -5.19 20.71
N LEU A 84 26.56 -5.03 19.43
CA LEU A 84 26.35 -6.06 18.41
C LEU A 84 27.17 -7.34 18.67
N ARG A 85 28.38 -7.22 19.22
CA ARG A 85 29.21 -8.37 19.61
C ARG A 85 28.62 -9.09 20.81
N ASP A 86 28.12 -8.35 21.80
CA ASP A 86 27.55 -8.93 23.01
C ASP A 86 26.24 -9.68 22.74
N ALA A 87 25.42 -9.21 21.79
CA ALA A 87 24.18 -9.89 21.38
C ALA A 87 24.40 -11.21 20.60
N ARG A 88 25.64 -11.54 20.22
CA ARG A 88 25.99 -12.79 19.50
C ARG A 88 26.49 -13.90 20.44
N LYS A 89 26.69 -13.61 21.72
CA LYS A 89 27.04 -14.59 22.75
C LYS A 89 25.78 -15.19 23.34
#